data_AF-J9W6F3-F1
#
_entry.id   AF-J9W6F3-F1
#
_cell.length_a   1.000
_cell.length_b   1.000
_cell.length_c   1.000
_cell.angle_alpha   90.00
_cell.angle_beta   90.00
_cell.angle_gamma   90.00
#
_symmetry.space_group_name_H-M   'P 1'
#
loop_
_entity.id
_entity.type
_entity.pdbx_description
1 polymer ?
#
loop_
_entity_poly.entity_id
_entity_poly.type
_entity_poly.pdbx_seq_one_letter_code
_entity_poly.pdbx_strand_id
1 'polypeptide(L)'
;MIRTNLTLGTKKLPTGGIVMNRFTKLLISLLSVMLMTICLGESTIASANSKVQDGVPPVLQGKYWAVTIRGSKNVQPTHEYFYTTKDGFVAKHTKDGNFTAKWMIYRQMEDNDYILNGSDTKDLSMAYWIFIEPNKNWTKIKIGYTHLPINQSLKHYPSYYCRSTATRVSKVTAILH
;
A
#
# COMPACT_ATOMS: atom_id res chain seq x y z
N MET A 1 -79.08 46.11 -3.56
CA MET A 1 -77.85 46.92 -3.31
C MET A 1 -77.73 47.12 -1.80
N ILE A 2 -76.94 46.30 -1.12
CA ILE A 2 -76.64 46.41 0.31
C ILE A 2 -75.13 46.14 0.47
N ARG A 3 -74.43 47.07 1.12
CA ARG A 3 -73.00 46.98 1.48
C ARG A 3 -72.85 46.23 2.81
N THR A 4 -71.79 45.45 2.92
CA THR A 4 -71.05 45.27 4.18
C THR A 4 -69.62 44.83 3.85
N ASN A 5 -68.66 45.76 3.99
CA ASN A 5 -67.24 45.45 4.00
C ASN A 5 -66.84 45.13 5.45
N LEU A 6 -66.37 43.91 5.71
CA LEU A 6 -65.80 43.50 6.99
C LEU A 6 -64.28 43.47 6.87
N THR A 7 -63.65 44.44 7.53
CA THR A 7 -62.21 44.52 7.81
C THR A 7 -61.80 43.51 8.88
N LEU A 8 -60.86 42.60 8.56
CA LEU A 8 -60.06 41.91 9.57
C LEU A 8 -58.61 42.41 9.49
N GLY A 9 -58.20 43.18 10.50
CA GLY A 9 -56.83 43.64 10.66
C GLY A 9 -55.94 42.54 11.24
N THR A 10 -54.84 42.21 10.56
CA THR A 10 -53.78 41.34 11.08
C THR A 10 -52.74 42.17 11.83
N LYS A 11 -52.64 41.96 13.15
CA LYS A 11 -51.60 42.55 14.00
C LYS A 11 -50.28 41.77 13.77
N LYS A 12 -49.26 42.42 13.18
CA LYS A 12 -47.93 41.84 12.98
C LYS A 12 -47.11 41.95 14.28
N LEU A 13 -46.54 40.82 14.75
CA LEU A 13 -45.54 40.84 15.83
C LEU A 13 -44.21 41.43 15.31
N PRO A 14 -43.46 42.20 16.13
CA PRO A 14 -42.14 42.69 15.74
C PRO A 14 -41.08 41.60 15.92
N THR A 15 -40.50 41.13 14.82
CA THR A 15 -39.23 40.38 14.82
C THR A 15 -38.09 41.34 15.14
N GLY A 16 -37.67 41.38 16.41
CA GLY A 16 -36.45 42.03 16.84
C GLY A 16 -35.22 41.29 16.30
N GLY A 17 -34.71 41.72 15.15
CA GLY A 17 -33.39 41.31 14.68
C GLY A 17 -32.32 42.07 15.47
N ILE A 18 -31.44 41.35 16.17
CA ILE A 18 -30.24 41.94 16.78
C ILE A 18 -29.38 42.50 15.63
N VAL A 19 -29.32 43.83 15.51
CA VAL A 19 -28.49 44.51 14.52
C VAL A 19 -27.03 44.38 14.96
N MET A 20 -26.38 43.31 14.52
CA MET A 20 -24.99 43.04 14.85
C MET A 20 -24.07 44.08 14.18
N ASN A 21 -23.29 44.80 15.00
CA ASN A 21 -22.39 45.86 14.58
C ASN A 21 -21.35 45.33 13.55
N ARG A 22 -20.96 46.15 12.58
CA ARG A 22 -20.00 45.77 11.51
C ARG A 22 -18.70 45.21 12.07
N PHE A 23 -18.24 45.73 13.21
CA PHE A 23 -17.06 45.23 13.93
C PHE A 23 -17.23 43.79 14.45
N THR A 24 -18.41 43.46 14.98
CA THR A 24 -18.70 42.11 15.48
C THR A 24 -18.75 41.09 14.33
N LYS A 25 -19.27 41.49 13.16
CA LYS A 25 -19.25 40.64 11.95
C LYS A 25 -17.82 40.38 11.45
N LEU A 26 -16.96 41.41 11.47
CA LEU A 26 -15.56 41.29 11.08
C LEU A 26 -14.78 40.37 12.03
N LEU A 27 -15.02 40.48 13.34
CA LEU A 27 -14.39 39.60 14.35
C LEU A 27 -14.78 38.13 14.15
N ILE A 28 -16.06 37.84 13.93
CA ILE A 28 -16.53 36.47 13.69
C ILE A 28 -15.95 35.91 12.38
N SER A 29 -15.86 36.75 11.33
CA SER A 29 -15.24 36.35 10.06
C SER A 29 -13.74 36.06 10.19
N LEU A 30 -13.02 36.81 11.03
CA LEU A 30 -11.58 36.58 11.20
C LEU A 30 -11.33 35.29 11.99
N LEU A 31 -12.17 35.04 13.02
CA LEU A 31 -12.09 33.84 13.85
C LEU A 31 -12.38 32.56 13.05
N SER A 32 -13.34 32.61 12.13
CA SER A 32 -13.69 31.45 11.28
C SER A 32 -12.59 31.10 10.27
N VAL A 33 -11.91 32.12 9.71
CA VAL A 33 -10.75 31.91 8.84
C VAL A 33 -9.59 31.32 9.62
N MET A 34 -9.28 31.82 10.81
CA MET A 34 -8.25 31.22 11.67
C MET A 34 -8.55 29.77 12.06
N LEU A 35 -9.82 29.43 12.38
CA LEU A 35 -10.20 28.05 12.67
C LEU A 35 -9.99 27.15 11.44
N MET A 36 -10.34 27.61 10.23
CA MET A 36 -10.07 26.84 9.01
C MET A 36 -8.57 26.64 8.78
N THR A 37 -7.74 27.65 9.03
CA THR A 37 -6.28 27.53 8.86
C THR A 37 -5.67 26.56 9.86
N ILE A 38 -6.21 26.45 11.08
CA ILE A 38 -5.74 25.46 12.07
C ILE A 38 -6.24 24.05 11.72
N CYS A 39 -7.49 23.91 11.28
CA CYS A 39 -8.05 22.61 10.88
C CYS A 39 -7.47 22.06 9.56
N LEU A 40 -6.92 22.92 8.69
CA LEU A 40 -6.31 22.52 7.41
C LEU A 40 -4.77 22.62 7.40
N GLY A 41 -4.19 23.42 8.30
CA GLY A 41 -2.75 23.71 8.39
C GLY A 41 -1.89 22.58 8.96
N GLU A 42 -2.51 21.57 9.57
CA GLU A 42 -1.86 20.32 9.97
C GLU A 42 -2.32 19.13 9.12
N SER A 43 -2.62 19.37 7.84
CA SER A 43 -2.32 18.33 6.86
C SER A 43 -0.81 18.19 6.75
N THR A 44 -0.19 17.66 7.81
CA THR A 44 1.11 17.05 7.74
C THR A 44 1.01 16.04 6.62
N ILE A 45 1.54 16.42 5.45
CA ILE A 45 1.81 15.46 4.40
C ILE A 45 2.77 14.50 5.08
N ALA A 46 2.25 13.35 5.53
CA ALA A 46 3.08 12.23 5.91
C ALA A 46 3.99 12.00 4.70
N SER A 47 5.23 12.45 4.84
CA SER A 47 6.24 12.26 3.82
C SER A 47 6.59 10.79 3.87
N ALA A 48 5.82 9.99 3.12
CA ALA A 48 6.22 8.64 2.78
C ALA A 48 7.53 8.78 2.00
N ASN A 49 8.66 8.63 2.70
CA ASN A 49 10.00 8.65 2.13
C ASN A 49 10.20 7.38 1.27
N SER A 50 9.38 7.22 0.24
CA SER A 50 9.26 6.02 -0.60
C SER A 50 10.23 6.10 -1.78
N LYS A 51 11.49 6.44 -1.48
CA LYS A 51 12.54 6.49 -2.49
C LYS A 51 12.76 5.07 -3.02
N VAL A 52 12.68 4.91 -4.34
CA VAL A 52 13.12 3.68 -5.01
C VAL A 52 14.64 3.59 -4.87
N GLN A 53 15.13 2.41 -4.52
CA GLN A 53 16.53 2.14 -4.23
C GLN A 53 17.04 1.04 -5.15
N ASP A 54 18.29 1.14 -5.57
CA ASP A 54 18.95 0.13 -6.38
C ASP A 54 19.39 -1.06 -5.53
N GLY A 55 19.36 -2.24 -6.14
CA GLY A 55 19.76 -3.51 -5.56
C GLY A 55 18.67 -4.22 -4.76
N VAL A 56 19.12 -5.09 -3.87
CA VAL A 56 18.28 -5.86 -2.95
C VAL A 56 18.35 -5.24 -1.56
N PRO A 57 17.22 -5.09 -0.82
CA PRO A 57 17.25 -4.59 0.55
C PRO A 57 18.27 -5.34 1.42
N PRO A 58 19.17 -4.67 2.14
CA PRO A 58 20.20 -5.33 2.95
C PRO A 58 19.62 -6.34 3.94
N VAL A 59 18.45 -6.03 4.51
CA VAL A 59 17.74 -6.92 5.44
C VAL A 59 17.24 -8.20 4.78
N LEU A 60 17.17 -8.30 3.46
CA LEU A 60 16.76 -9.52 2.75
C LEU A 60 17.96 -10.34 2.26
N GLN A 61 19.12 -9.71 2.08
CA GLN A 61 20.31 -10.34 1.49
C GLN A 61 20.75 -11.56 2.31
N GLY A 62 21.01 -12.67 1.62
CA GLY A 62 21.43 -13.92 2.27
C GLY A 62 20.34 -14.55 3.14
N LYS A 63 19.08 -14.15 2.95
CA LYS A 63 17.92 -14.84 3.53
C LYS A 63 17.29 -15.77 2.49
N TYR A 64 16.79 -16.88 3.02
CA TYR A 64 16.22 -18.04 2.33
C TYR A 64 14.93 -18.42 3.04
N TRP A 65 13.91 -18.73 2.24
CA TRP A 65 12.60 -19.11 2.69
C TRP A 65 12.05 -20.27 1.85
N ALA A 66 11.17 -21.06 2.46
CA ALA A 66 10.40 -22.08 1.78
C ALA A 66 8.91 -21.86 2.03
N VAL A 67 8.11 -22.00 0.98
CA VAL A 67 6.65 -22.12 1.07
C VAL A 67 6.33 -23.59 0.96
N THR A 68 5.55 -24.11 1.91
CA THR A 68 5.04 -25.48 1.85
C THR A 68 3.61 -25.46 1.33
N ILE A 69 3.41 -25.98 0.13
CA ILE A 69 2.09 -26.15 -0.48
C ILE A 69 1.60 -27.55 -0.12
N ARG A 70 0.61 -27.61 0.78
CA ARG A 70 -0.02 -28.87 1.18
C ARG A 70 -1.08 -29.23 0.13
N GLY A 71 -0.89 -30.37 -0.52
CA GLY A 71 -1.90 -30.95 -1.41
C GLY A 71 -3.06 -31.58 -0.64
N SER A 72 -3.92 -32.31 -1.36
CA SER A 72 -4.96 -33.15 -0.75
C SER A 72 -4.34 -34.23 0.16
N LYS A 73 -5.15 -34.86 1.03
CA LYS A 73 -4.73 -35.77 2.12
C LYS A 73 -3.68 -36.86 1.76
N ASN A 74 -3.48 -37.20 0.48
CA ASN A 74 -2.57 -38.25 0.01
C ASN A 74 -1.43 -37.76 -0.90
N VAL A 75 -1.27 -36.45 -1.07
CA VAL A 75 -0.22 -35.88 -1.93
C VAL A 75 0.90 -35.32 -1.05
N GLN A 76 2.14 -35.71 -1.34
CA GLN A 76 3.30 -35.17 -0.64
C GLN A 76 3.34 -33.65 -0.79
N PRO A 77 3.64 -32.90 0.29
CA PRO A 77 3.78 -31.45 0.20
C PRO A 77 4.82 -31.08 -0.85
N THR A 78 4.52 -30.06 -1.64
CA THR A 78 5.49 -29.45 -2.53
C THR A 78 6.07 -28.21 -1.88
N HIS A 79 7.31 -27.90 -2.24
CA HIS A 79 8.04 -26.78 -1.65
C HIS A 79 8.50 -25.83 -2.75
N GLU A 80 8.14 -24.55 -2.61
CA GLU A 80 8.74 -23.46 -3.37
C GLU A 80 9.84 -22.83 -2.52
N TYR A 81 10.97 -22.48 -3.13
CA TYR A 81 12.09 -21.87 -2.43
C TYR A 81 12.37 -20.49 -2.98
N PHE A 82 12.59 -19.54 -2.07
CA PHE A 82 12.84 -18.15 -2.40
C PHE A 82 14.04 -17.65 -1.63
N TYR A 83 14.94 -16.95 -2.30
CA TYR A 83 16.07 -16.34 -1.64
C TYR A 83 16.59 -15.14 -2.41
N THR A 84 17.25 -14.25 -1.67
CA THR A 84 17.90 -13.10 -2.27
C THR A 84 19.41 -13.20 -2.12
N THR A 85 20.09 -12.79 -3.18
CA THR A 85 21.54 -12.63 -3.24
C THR A 85 21.86 -11.14 -3.28
N LYS A 86 23.14 -10.80 -3.28
CA LYS A 86 23.56 -9.41 -3.49
C LYS A 86 23.10 -8.86 -4.85
N ASP A 87 23.05 -9.74 -5.86
CA ASP A 87 22.89 -9.35 -7.26
C ASP A 87 21.48 -9.61 -7.81
N GLY A 88 20.58 -10.20 -7.02
CA GLY A 88 19.29 -10.64 -7.54
C GLY A 88 18.42 -11.44 -6.59
N PHE A 89 17.27 -11.82 -7.11
CA PHE A 89 16.29 -12.67 -6.46
C PHE A 89 16.18 -14.00 -7.21
N VAL A 90 16.08 -15.10 -6.47
CA VAL A 90 15.91 -16.44 -7.05
C VAL A 90 14.68 -17.11 -6.47
N ALA A 91 13.88 -17.71 -7.35
CA ALA A 91 12.80 -18.59 -6.97
C ALA A 91 12.93 -19.95 -7.67
N LYS A 92 12.62 -21.00 -6.92
CA LYS A 92 12.70 -22.38 -7.40
C LYS A 92 11.44 -23.16 -7.09
N HIS A 93 11.13 -24.09 -7.97
CA HIS A 93 9.97 -24.98 -7.93
C HIS A 93 8.65 -24.23 -7.82
N THR A 94 8.61 -23.01 -8.35
CA THR A 94 7.38 -22.24 -8.36
C THR A 94 6.43 -22.77 -9.43
N LYS A 95 5.15 -22.40 -9.37
CA LYS A 95 4.18 -22.68 -10.44
C LYS A 95 4.66 -22.27 -11.84
N ASP A 96 5.50 -21.24 -11.94
CA ASP A 96 6.03 -20.72 -13.21
C ASP A 96 7.43 -21.30 -13.51
N GLY A 97 7.86 -22.32 -12.74
CA GLY A 97 9.18 -22.94 -12.82
C GLY A 97 10.25 -22.21 -12.00
N ASN A 98 11.51 -22.40 -12.38
CA ASN A 98 12.65 -21.73 -11.77
C ASN A 98 12.93 -20.41 -12.50
N PHE A 99 13.07 -19.33 -11.73
CA PHE A 99 13.43 -18.02 -12.29
C PHE A 99 14.47 -17.29 -11.44
N THR A 100 15.17 -16.38 -12.09
CA THR A 100 16.14 -15.47 -11.46
C THR A 100 15.91 -14.08 -12.02
N ALA A 101 15.71 -13.13 -11.11
CA ALA A 101 15.60 -11.71 -11.43
C ALA A 101 16.89 -10.99 -11.05
N LYS A 102 17.39 -10.12 -11.92
CA LYS A 102 18.60 -9.30 -11.73
C LYS A 102 18.31 -7.83 -11.97
N TRP A 103 19.32 -6.99 -11.70
CA TRP A 103 19.21 -5.52 -11.74
C TRP A 103 18.03 -5.05 -10.91
N MET A 104 17.99 -5.55 -9.68
CA MET A 104 16.89 -5.32 -8.78
C MET A 104 16.82 -3.83 -8.44
N ILE A 105 15.61 -3.32 -8.37
CA ILE A 105 15.26 -2.11 -7.64
C ILE A 105 14.24 -2.49 -6.58
N TYR A 106 14.14 -1.70 -5.53
CA TYR A 106 13.15 -1.94 -4.49
C TYR A 106 12.57 -0.65 -3.92
N ARG A 107 11.42 -0.81 -3.28
CA ARG A 107 10.78 0.19 -2.43
C ARG A 107 10.38 -0.47 -1.11
N GLN A 108 10.73 0.16 0.00
CA GLN A 108 10.17 -0.14 1.31
C GLN A 108 8.90 0.69 1.50
N MET A 109 7.82 0.03 1.91
CA MET A 109 6.53 0.63 2.21
C MET A 109 6.43 0.96 3.70
N GLU A 110 5.44 1.76 4.09
CA GLU A 110 5.26 2.25 5.47
C GLU A 110 5.13 1.11 6.51
N ASP A 111 4.51 -0.01 6.13
CA ASP A 111 4.33 -1.19 7.01
C ASP A 111 5.55 -2.12 7.07
N ASN A 112 6.72 -1.68 6.59
CA ASN A 112 7.93 -2.50 6.38
C ASN A 112 7.79 -3.59 5.32
N ASP A 113 6.80 -3.47 4.44
CA ASP A 113 6.70 -4.31 3.26
C ASP A 113 7.72 -3.90 2.21
N TYR A 114 8.13 -4.86 1.39
CA TYR A 114 9.08 -4.64 0.31
C TYR A 114 8.44 -5.00 -1.02
N ILE A 115 8.55 -4.09 -1.98
CA ILE A 115 8.29 -4.34 -3.39
C ILE A 115 9.64 -4.35 -4.08
N LEU A 116 10.00 -5.47 -4.70
CA LEU A 116 11.19 -5.62 -5.50
C LEU A 116 10.76 -5.75 -6.96
N ASN A 117 11.51 -5.16 -7.87
CA ASN A 117 11.35 -5.33 -9.30
C ASN A 117 12.71 -5.66 -9.91
N GLY A 118 12.79 -6.64 -10.79
CA GLY A 118 14.01 -6.94 -11.52
C GLY A 118 13.71 -7.66 -12.83
N SER A 119 14.62 -7.54 -13.79
CA SER A 119 14.45 -8.15 -15.11
C SER A 119 14.59 -9.66 -15.04
N ASP A 120 13.78 -10.37 -15.82
CA ASP A 120 14.01 -11.80 -16.05
C ASP A 120 15.34 -11.98 -16.80
N THR A 121 16.18 -12.87 -16.27
CA THR A 121 17.46 -13.22 -16.89
C THR A 121 17.31 -13.99 -18.20
N LYS A 122 16.14 -14.57 -18.47
CA LYS A 122 15.84 -15.30 -19.71
C LYS A 122 15.21 -14.42 -20.78
N ASP A 123 14.40 -13.45 -20.39
CA ASP A 123 13.73 -12.50 -21.28
C ASP A 123 13.76 -11.08 -20.70
N LEU A 124 14.67 -10.25 -21.23
CA LEU A 124 14.87 -8.88 -20.76
C LEU A 124 13.70 -7.94 -21.06
N SER A 125 12.74 -8.35 -21.90
CA SER A 125 11.50 -7.60 -22.12
C SER A 125 10.49 -7.76 -20.98
N MET A 126 10.78 -8.68 -20.06
CA MET A 126 9.94 -9.00 -18.92
C MET A 126 10.64 -8.69 -17.59
N ALA A 127 9.83 -8.42 -16.57
CA ALA A 127 10.26 -8.19 -15.21
C ALA A 127 9.43 -8.98 -14.21
N TYR A 128 10.12 -9.46 -13.18
CA TYR A 128 9.50 -10.02 -12.00
C TYR A 128 9.30 -8.91 -10.97
N TRP A 129 8.04 -8.75 -10.55
CA TRP A 129 7.67 -8.00 -9.37
C TRP A 129 7.52 -8.98 -8.22
N ILE A 130 8.29 -8.79 -7.15
CA ILE A 130 8.28 -9.63 -5.95
C ILE A 130 7.80 -8.79 -4.77
N PHE A 131 6.90 -9.35 -3.98
CA PHE A 131 6.26 -8.71 -2.84
C PHE A 131 6.59 -9.50 -1.58
N ILE A 132 7.09 -8.81 -0.55
CA ILE A 132 7.51 -9.43 0.71
C ILE A 132 6.94 -8.61 1.87
N GLU A 133 6.07 -9.22 2.66
CA GLU A 133 5.53 -8.68 3.91
C GLU A 133 6.11 -9.50 5.07
N PRO A 134 7.10 -8.99 5.81
CA PRO A 134 7.71 -9.71 6.91
C PRO A 134 6.83 -9.71 8.17
N ASN A 135 6.86 -10.81 8.93
CA ASN A 135 6.37 -10.75 10.31
C ASN A 135 7.37 -10.00 11.22
N LYS A 136 6.94 -9.58 12.42
CA LYS A 136 7.76 -8.81 13.38
C LYS A 136 9.17 -9.36 13.62
N ASN A 137 9.37 -10.68 13.54
CA ASN A 137 10.64 -11.34 13.85
C ASN A 137 11.36 -11.92 12.62
N TRP A 138 10.89 -11.63 11.41
CA TRP A 138 11.46 -12.13 10.14
C TRP A 138 11.56 -13.66 10.00
N THR A 139 10.91 -14.41 10.89
CA THR A 139 10.92 -15.89 10.88
C THR A 139 9.96 -16.44 9.83
N LYS A 140 8.92 -15.67 9.52
CA LYS A 140 7.97 -15.92 8.44
C LYS A 140 7.78 -14.63 7.64
N ILE A 141 7.53 -14.79 6.35
CA ILE A 141 7.15 -13.70 5.47
C ILE A 141 5.91 -14.13 4.71
N LYS A 142 5.02 -13.20 4.36
CA LYS A 142 4.17 -13.41 3.19
C LYS A 142 4.98 -13.03 1.96
N ILE A 143 4.93 -13.87 0.95
CA ILE A 143 5.63 -13.66 -0.31
C ILE A 143 4.69 -13.91 -1.48
N GLY A 144 4.91 -13.15 -2.54
CA GLY A 144 4.26 -13.32 -3.81
C GLY A 144 5.09 -12.73 -4.93
N TYR A 145 4.74 -13.08 -6.16
CA TYR A 145 5.38 -12.50 -7.34
C TYR A 145 4.40 -12.47 -8.52
N THR A 146 4.69 -11.59 -9.47
CA THR A 146 4.06 -11.59 -10.80
C THR A 146 5.10 -11.31 -11.87
N HIS A 147 4.89 -11.86 -13.06
CA HIS A 147 5.75 -11.71 -14.22
C HIS A 147 5.03 -10.86 -15.26
N LEU A 148 5.59 -9.70 -15.62
CA LEU A 148 4.95 -8.72 -16.48
C LEU A 148 5.96 -8.13 -17.47
N PRO A 149 5.53 -7.71 -18.67
CA PRO A 149 6.36 -6.88 -19.54
C PRO A 149 6.82 -5.61 -18.83
N ILE A 150 8.05 -5.15 -19.14
CA ILE A 150 8.65 -3.95 -18.50
C ILE A 150 7.83 -2.67 -18.68
N ASN A 151 6.98 -2.61 -19.71
CA ASN A 151 6.10 -1.48 -20.01
C ASN A 151 4.70 -1.60 -19.39
N GLN A 152 4.43 -2.64 -18.59
CA GLN A 152 3.15 -2.83 -17.91
C GLN A 152 3.24 -2.54 -16.42
N SER A 153 2.22 -1.84 -15.92
CA SER A 153 2.05 -1.56 -14.49
C SER A 153 1.28 -2.67 -13.78
N LEU A 154 1.51 -2.77 -12.47
CA LEU A 154 0.70 -3.61 -11.58
C LEU A 154 -0.76 -3.15 -11.60
N LYS A 155 -1.69 -4.12 -11.60
CA LYS A 155 -3.14 -3.87 -11.63
C LYS A 155 -3.77 -3.76 -10.24
N HIS A 156 -3.11 -4.30 -9.22
CA HIS A 156 -3.61 -4.37 -7.85
C HIS A 156 -2.58 -3.84 -6.86
N TYR A 157 -3.01 -3.58 -5.62
CA TYR A 157 -2.10 -3.27 -4.53
C TYR A 157 -1.19 -4.46 -4.19
N PRO A 158 0.04 -4.22 -3.69
CA PRO A 158 1.01 -5.27 -3.33
C PRO A 158 0.44 -6.44 -2.51
N SER A 159 -0.42 -6.13 -1.53
CA SER A 159 -1.05 -7.11 -0.65
C SER A 159 -1.89 -8.16 -1.40
N TYR A 160 -2.43 -7.83 -2.57
CA TYR A 160 -3.14 -8.77 -3.44
C TYR A 160 -2.25 -9.90 -3.96
N TYR A 161 -0.96 -9.62 -4.14
CA TYR A 161 -0.01 -10.56 -4.71
C TYR A 161 0.66 -11.46 -3.64
N CYS A 162 0.73 -11.02 -2.37
CA CYS A 162 1.27 -11.78 -1.23
C CYS A 162 0.38 -12.97 -0.82
N ARG A 163 0.41 -14.06 -1.59
CA ARG A 163 -0.50 -15.20 -1.44
C ARG A 163 0.01 -16.33 -0.54
N SER A 164 1.33 -16.41 -0.34
CA SER A 164 1.96 -17.55 0.33
C SER A 164 2.68 -17.13 1.60
N THR A 165 2.56 -17.91 2.68
CA THR A 165 3.39 -17.74 3.87
C THR A 165 4.62 -18.61 3.77
N ALA A 166 5.80 -17.99 3.69
CA ALA A 166 7.08 -18.66 3.64
C ALA A 166 7.77 -18.64 5.01
N THR A 167 8.44 -19.74 5.35
CA THR A 167 9.22 -19.89 6.60
C THR A 167 10.71 -19.86 6.31
N ARG A 168 11.52 -19.26 7.19
CA ARG A 168 12.99 -19.26 7.03
C ARG A 168 13.54 -20.69 6.97
N VAL A 169 14.49 -20.90 6.07
CA VAL A 169 15.24 -22.16 5.92
C VAL A 169 16.73 -21.89 5.79
N SER A 170 17.54 -22.94 5.85
CA SER A 170 18.99 -22.84 5.63
C SER A 170 19.32 -22.57 4.16
N LYS A 171 20.50 -21.98 3.92
CA LYS A 171 21.07 -21.82 2.56
C LYS A 171 21.14 -23.16 1.82
N VAL A 172 21.61 -24.20 2.50
CA VAL A 172 21.79 -25.54 1.93
C VAL A 172 20.46 -26.09 1.45
N THR A 173 19.42 -26.02 2.29
CA THR A 173 18.07 -26.45 1.95
C THR A 173 17.53 -25.72 0.72
N ALA A 174 17.66 -24.39 0.66
CA ALA A 174 17.09 -23.61 -0.45
C ALA A 174 17.90 -23.65 -1.76
N ILE A 175 19.17 -24.07 -1.72
CA ILE A 175 20.03 -24.16 -2.92
C ILE A 175 20.05 -25.58 -3.50
N LEU A 176 19.98 -26.61 -2.67
CA LEU A 176 19.97 -28.01 -3.14
C LEU A 176 18.68 -28.37 -3.87
N HIS A 177 17.57 -27.84 -3.40
CA HIS A 177 16.29 -27.85 -4.10
C HIS A 177 16.23 -26.62 -4.99
#